data_AF-A0A139P0I9-F1
#
_entry.id   AF-A0A139P0I9-F1
#
_cell.length_a   1.000
_cell.length_b   1.000
_cell.length_c   1.000
_cell.angle_alpha   90.00
_cell.angle_beta   90.00
_cell.angle_gamma   90.00
#
_symmetry.space_group_name_H-M   'P 1'
#
loop_
_entity.id
_entity.type
_entity.pdbx_description
1 polymer ?
#
loop_
_entity_poly.entity_id
_entity_poly.type
_entity_poly.pdbx_seq_one_letter_code
_entity_poly.pdbx_strand_id
1 'polypeptide(L)' 'MTGKSGDYRNDLDQHLSKLHDIAEIPVLTGFGVSTLEDVARFNQVSDGVIVGSKIVKALHEKDASIAAFIQAAAAYKK' A
#
# COMPACT_ATOMS: atom_id res chain seq x y z
N MET A 1 -11.63 -4.95 -14.74
CA MET A 1 -12.70 -4.55 -13.80
C MET A 1 -12.31 -3.22 -13.19
N THR A 2 -13.21 -2.24 -13.21
CA THR A 2 -12.93 -0.82 -12.99
C THR A 2 -13.00 -0.45 -11.51
N GLY A 3 -11.84 -0.27 -10.87
CA GLY A 3 -11.73 0.37 -9.56
C GLY A 3 -11.98 1.88 -9.70
N LYS A 4 -13.21 2.32 -9.44
CA LYS A 4 -13.58 3.74 -9.42
C LYS A 4 -13.66 4.22 -7.97
N SER A 5 -12.51 4.74 -7.55
CA SER A 5 -12.18 5.71 -6.51
C SER A 5 -13.34 6.32 -5.71
N GLY A 6 -13.44 5.95 -4.42
CA GLY A 6 -14.32 6.60 -3.45
C GLY A 6 -14.62 5.66 -2.29
N ASP A 7 -15.80 5.03 -2.33
CA ASP A 7 -16.29 4.14 -1.28
C ASP A 7 -15.41 2.94 -0.98
N TYR A 8 -14.81 2.35 -2.04
CA TYR A 8 -14.00 1.15 -1.91
C TYR A 8 -12.84 1.30 -0.91
N ARG A 9 -12.27 2.51 -0.77
CA ARG A 9 -11.13 2.74 0.14
C ARG A 9 -11.57 2.83 1.60
N ASN A 10 -12.73 3.42 1.89
CA ASN A 10 -13.22 3.53 3.26
C ASN A 10 -13.70 2.17 3.80
N ASP A 11 -14.42 1.41 2.98
CA ASP A 11 -14.81 0.05 3.35
C ASP A 11 -13.59 -0.86 3.54
N LEU A 12 -12.57 -0.73 2.68
CA LEU A 12 -11.36 -1.52 2.78
C LEU A 12 -10.58 -1.22 4.06
N ASP A 13 -10.41 0.05 4.44
CA ASP A 13 -9.72 0.41 5.68
C ASP A 13 -10.43 -0.16 6.91
N GLN A 14 -11.76 -0.10 6.94
CA GLN A 14 -12.55 -0.63 8.04
C GLN A 14 -12.50 -2.16 8.08
N HIS A 15 -12.44 -2.82 6.92
CA HIS A 15 -12.26 -4.26 6.83
C HIS A 15 -10.86 -4.69 7.27
N LEU A 16 -9.83 -3.96 6.83
CA LEU A 16 -8.43 -4.22 7.17
C LEU A 16 -8.19 -4.03 8.67
N SER A 17 -8.72 -2.97 9.28
CA SER A 17 -8.62 -2.73 10.72
C SER A 17 -9.26 -3.87 11.52
N LYS A 18 -10.46 -4.33 11.13
CA LYS A 18 -11.11 -5.48 11.80
C LYS A 18 -10.32 -6.77 11.63
N LEU A 19 -9.70 -6.96 10.46
CA LEU A 19 -8.91 -8.15 10.15
C LEU A 19 -7.56 -8.13 10.88
N HIS A 20 -6.94 -6.95 11.02
CA HIS A 20 -5.75 -6.71 11.82
C HIS A 20 -6.00 -6.98 13.30
N ASP A 21 -7.12 -6.51 13.86
CA ASP A 21 -7.48 -6.71 15.27
C ASP A 21 -7.66 -8.20 15.65
N ILE A 22 -8.09 -9.04 14.71
CA ILE A 22 -8.33 -10.48 14.95
C ILE A 22 -7.17 -11.37 14.49
N ALA A 23 -6.24 -10.84 13.70
CA ALA A 23 -5.15 -11.61 13.13
C ALA A 23 -3.98 -11.68 14.13
N GLU A 24 -3.57 -12.90 14.47
CA GLU A 24 -2.34 -13.15 15.24
C GLU A 24 -1.08 -13.12 14.36
N ILE A 25 -1.22 -12.81 13.07
CA ILE A 25 -0.15 -12.78 12.08
C ILE A 25 -0.10 -11.43 11.35
N PRO A 26 1.06 -11.00 10.82
CA PRO A 26 1.17 -9.73 10.11
C PRO A 26 0.25 -9.65 8.89
N VAL A 27 -0.56 -8.59 8.82
CA VAL A 27 -1.47 -8.30 7.72
C VAL A 27 -0.84 -7.27 6.79
N LEU A 28 -0.73 -7.59 5.50
CA LEU A 28 -0.14 -6.70 4.48
C LEU A 28 -1.18 -6.26 3.45
N THR A 29 -1.19 -4.97 3.11
CA THR A 29 -2.12 -4.40 2.13
C THR A 29 -1.47 -4.30 0.74
N GLY A 30 -2.00 -5.04 -0.25
CA GLY A 30 -1.46 -5.07 -1.61
C GLY A 30 -2.27 -4.34 -2.68
N PHE A 31 -3.25 -3.53 -2.30
CA PHE A 31 -4.19 -2.92 -3.24
C PHE A 31 -3.94 -1.41 -3.41
N GLY A 32 -3.64 -0.99 -4.64
CA GLY A 32 -3.72 0.41 -5.02
C GLY A 32 -2.65 1.34 -4.45
N VAL A 33 -1.51 0.82 -3.98
CA VAL A 33 -0.42 1.63 -3.43
C VAL A 33 0.35 2.29 -4.57
N SER A 34 0.17 3.61 -4.70
CA SER A 34 0.76 4.39 -5.78
C SER A 34 1.52 5.62 -5.31
N THR A 35 1.18 6.17 -4.15
CA THR A 35 1.88 7.31 -3.53
C THR A 35 2.41 6.96 -2.13
N LEU A 36 3.26 7.83 -1.58
CA LEU A 36 3.71 7.69 -0.19
C LEU A 36 2.58 7.96 0.81
N GLU A 37 1.57 8.75 0.46
CA GLU A 37 0.39 8.90 1.32
C GLU A 37 -0.42 7.61 1.39
N ASP A 38 -0.55 6.87 0.27
CA ASP A 38 -1.16 5.55 0.27
C ASP A 38 -0.39 4.62 1.23
N VAL A 39 0.95 4.63 1.16
CA VAL A 39 1.80 3.84 2.08
C VAL A 39 1.51 4.22 3.55
N ALA A 40 1.50 5.51 3.87
CA ALA A 40 1.26 5.97 5.24
C ALA A 40 -0.15 5.60 5.74
N ARG A 41 -1.18 5.78 4.90
CA ARG A 41 -2.57 5.44 5.23
C ARG A 41 -2.71 3.94 5.52
N PHE A 42 -2.18 3.08 4.65
CA PHE A 42 -2.34 1.64 4.83
C PHE A 42 -1.55 1.12 6.03
N ASN A 43 -0.34 1.63 6.29
CA ASN A 43 0.41 1.26 7.49
C ASN A 43 -0.30 1.65 8.82
N GLN A 44 -1.30 2.53 8.80
CA GLN A 44 -2.11 2.78 10.00
C GLN A 44 -3.03 1.61 10.32
N VAL A 45 -3.62 0.99 9.29
CA VAL A 45 -4.62 -0.09 9.40
C VAL A 45 -4.08 -1.49 9.08
N SER A 46 -2.79 -1.60 8.74
CA SER A 46 -2.10 -2.87 8.47
C SER A 46 -0.63 -2.81 8.91
N ASP A 47 0.05 -3.95 8.90
CA ASP A 47 1.46 -4.08 9.31
C ASP A 47 2.44 -3.80 8.18
N GLY A 48 1.94 -3.52 6.97
CA GLY A 48 2.77 -3.18 5.83
C GLY A 48 2.02 -3.16 4.51
N VAL A 49 2.75 -2.82 3.45
CA VAL A 49 2.19 -2.65 2.11
C VAL A 49 2.95 -3.44 1.05
N ILE A 50 2.22 -3.92 0.04
CA ILE A 50 2.77 -4.62 -1.13
C ILE A 50 2.58 -3.73 -2.35
N VAL A 51 3.70 -3.36 -2.99
CA VAL A 51 3.71 -2.49 -4.18
C VAL A 51 4.16 -3.29 -5.39
N GLY A 52 3.22 -3.76 -6.21
CA GLY A 52 3.50 -4.51 -7.44
C GLY A 52 3.56 -3.61 -8.68
N SER A 53 2.38 -3.21 -9.16
CA SER A 53 2.21 -2.58 -10.48
C SER A 53 3.06 -1.33 -10.69
N LYS A 54 3.25 -0.51 -9.65
CA LYS A 54 4.10 0.69 -9.72
C LYS A 54 5.58 0.34 -9.95
N ILE A 55 6.09 -0.67 -9.23
CA ILE A 55 7.49 -1.11 -9.38
C ILE A 55 7.70 -1.73 -10.77
N VAL A 56 6.81 -2.64 -11.18
CA VAL A 56 6.90 -3.29 -12.49
C VAL A 56 6.85 -2.25 -13.62
N LYS A 57 5.93 -1.28 -13.54
CA LYS A 57 5.81 -0.21 -14.53
C LYS A 57 7.06 0.67 -14.58
N ALA A 58 7.57 1.10 -13.43
CA ALA A 58 8.75 1.96 -13.38
C ALA A 58 10.02 1.24 -13.89
N LEU A 59 10.19 -0.05 -13.54
CA LEU A 59 11.27 -0.87 -14.10
C LEU A 59 11.15 -1.04 -15.61
N HIS A 60 9.93 -1.22 -16.12
CA HIS A 60 9.66 -1.30 -17.56
C HIS A 60 9.99 0.02 -18.28
N GLU A 61 9.65 1.15 -17.68
CA GLU A 61 9.91 2.51 -18.19
C GLU A 61 11.37 2.97 -17.95
N LYS A 62 12.20 2.15 -17.29
CA LYS A 62 13.57 2.49 -16.84
C LYS A 62 13.63 3.76 -15.99
N ASP A 63 12.59 3.97 -15.19
CA ASP A 63 12.50 5.10 -14.27
C ASP A 63 13.31 4.81 -13.00
N ALA A 64 14.45 5.48 -12.86
CA ALA A 64 15.32 5.38 -11.68
C ALA A 64 14.71 5.99 -10.41
N SER A 65 13.67 6.85 -10.54
CA SER A 65 13.00 7.48 -9.39
C SER A 65 12.29 6.46 -8.50
N ILE A 66 11.99 5.26 -9.01
CA ILE A 66 11.39 4.19 -8.22
C ILE A 66 12.27 3.76 -7.04
N ALA A 67 13.59 3.85 -7.17
CA ALA A 67 14.50 3.53 -6.08
C ALA A 67 14.30 4.48 -4.88
N ALA A 68 14.11 5.78 -5.15
CA ALA A 68 13.82 6.77 -4.12
C ALA A 68 12.46 6.50 -3.45
N PHE A 69 11.45 6.10 -4.23
CA PHE A 69 10.15 5.69 -3.68
C PHE A 69 10.28 4.47 -2.76
N ILE A 70 11.01 3.43 -3.19
CA ILE A 70 11.23 2.23 -2.38
C ILE A 70 11.97 2.57 -1.08
N GLN A 71 13.01 3.40 -1.13
CA GLN A 71 13.72 3.83 0.08
C GLN A 71 12.83 4.64 1.02
N ALA A 72 12.05 5.58 0.51
CA ALA A 72 11.12 6.37 1.32
C ALA A 72 10.03 5.49 1.95
N ALA A 73 9.49 4.52 1.20
CA ALA A 73 8.49 3.58 1.71
C ALA A 73 9.09 2.61 2.75
N ALA A 74 10.32 2.13 2.54
CA ALA A 74 11.01 1.23 3.48
C ALA A 74 11.48 1.94 4.76
N ALA A 75 11.78 3.24 4.68
CA ALA A 75 12.14 4.06 5.82
C ALA A 75 10.92 4.50 6.65
N TYR A 76 9.69 4.16 6.24
CA TYR A 76 8.49 4.48 6.97
C TYR A 76 8.52 3.79 8.34
N LYS A 77 8.45 4.60 9.41
CA LYS A 77 8.28 4.14 10.78
C LYS A 77 6.91 4.59 11.27
N LYS A 78 6.11 3.63 11.71
CA LYS A 78 4.82 3.85 12.37
C LYS A 78 5.03 4.53 13.74
#